data_AF-A0A397C7L6-F1
#
_entry.id   AF-A0A397C7L6-F1
#
_cell.length_a   1.000
_cell.length_b   1.000
_cell.length_c   1.000
_cell.angle_alpha   90.00
_cell.angle_beta   90.00
_cell.angle_gamma   90.00
#
_symmetry.space_group_name_H-M   'P 1'
#
loop_
_entity.id
_entity.type
_entity.pdbx_description
1 polymer ?
#
loop_
_entity_poly.entity_id
_entity_poly.type
_entity_poly.pdbx_seq_one_letter_code
_entity_poly.pdbx_strand_id
1 'polypeptide(L)'
;MSGGLCYYILCYRLILWELLSGEVPFAECVDYIDLRKCVLAGQRPAIQGGSACPVAWTELITKCWSQNATRRPSAAQIVATLEEMLRSEPMMRKKSWRRKGKQHRSRRHKK
;
A
#
# COMPACT_ATOMS: atom_id res chain seq x y z
N MET A 1 -2.95 -26.66 -8.68
CA MET A 1 -3.35 -26.32 -7.30
C MET A 1 -2.61 -25.05 -6.87
N SER A 2 -3.18 -23.87 -7.11
CA SER A 2 -2.38 -22.62 -7.19
C SER A 2 -2.76 -21.53 -6.17
N GLY A 3 -3.65 -21.82 -5.22
CA GLY A 3 -4.23 -20.82 -4.31
C GLY A 3 -3.24 -20.16 -3.35
N GLY A 4 -2.36 -20.94 -2.72
CA GLY A 4 -1.45 -20.46 -1.65
C GLY A 4 -0.47 -19.38 -2.13
N LEU A 5 0.12 -19.56 -3.33
CA LEU A 5 1.04 -18.58 -3.92
C LEU A 5 0.36 -17.25 -4.25
N CYS A 6 -0.97 -17.22 -4.40
CA CYS A 6 -1.71 -16.00 -4.67
C CYS A 6 -1.88 -15.11 -3.43
N TYR A 7 -1.72 -15.65 -2.21
CA TYR A 7 -1.95 -14.94 -0.95
C TYR A 7 -0.73 -14.13 -0.50
N TYR A 8 0.48 -14.70 -0.51
CA TYR A 8 1.68 -13.96 -0.05
C TYR A 8 1.92 -12.68 -0.86
N ILE A 9 1.63 -12.70 -2.17
CA ILE A 9 1.76 -11.53 -3.06
C ILE A 9 0.82 -10.39 -2.61
N LEU A 10 -0.38 -10.73 -2.12
CA LEU A 10 -1.32 -9.74 -1.58
C LEU A 10 -0.79 -9.15 -0.27
N CYS A 11 -0.34 -9.99 0.67
CA CYS A 11 0.21 -9.53 1.95
C CYS A 11 1.45 -8.65 1.77
N TYR A 12 2.43 -9.12 0.99
CA TYR A 12 3.66 -8.37 0.70
C TYR A 12 3.34 -6.99 0.11
N ARG A 13 2.34 -6.93 -0.76
CA ARG A 13 1.91 -5.68 -1.39
C ARG A 13 1.12 -4.74 -0.47
N LEU A 14 0.37 -5.25 0.50
CA LEU A 14 -0.26 -4.39 1.52
C LEU A 14 0.82 -3.69 2.35
N ILE A 15 1.89 -4.41 2.71
CA ILE A 15 3.07 -3.84 3.38
C ILE A 15 3.76 -2.79 2.48
N LEU A 16 3.99 -3.08 1.19
CA LEU A 16 4.55 -2.10 0.24
C LEU A 16 3.68 -0.82 0.12
N TRP A 17 2.35 -0.95 0.20
CA TRP A 17 1.44 0.19 0.14
C TRP A 17 1.47 1.02 1.43
N GLU A 18 1.38 0.35 2.59
CA GLU A 18 1.46 0.96 3.93
C GLU A 18 2.79 1.72 4.14
N LEU A 19 3.90 1.17 3.65
CA LEU A 19 5.23 1.82 3.68
C LEU A 19 5.31 3.11 2.85
N LEU A 20 4.49 3.25 1.80
CA LEU A 20 4.48 4.44 0.92
C LEU A 20 3.44 5.47 1.34
N SER A 21 2.26 5.03 1.80
CA SER A 21 1.19 5.92 2.25
C SER A 21 1.41 6.43 3.68
N GLY A 22 1.96 5.60 4.57
CA GLY A 22 1.90 5.81 6.01
C GLY A 22 0.49 5.67 6.59
N GLU A 23 -0.41 5.04 5.85
CA GLU A 23 -1.83 4.83 6.18
C GLU A 23 -2.12 3.32 6.32
N VAL A 24 -3.11 2.96 7.13
CA VAL A 24 -3.56 1.56 7.26
C VAL A 24 -4.44 1.20 6.06
N PRO A 25 -4.14 0.13 5.30
CA PRO A 25 -4.95 -0.27 4.15
C PRO A 25 -6.32 -0.77 4.59
N PHE A 26 -7.38 -0.32 3.92
CA PHE A 26 -8.78 -0.63 4.23
C PHE A 26 -9.23 -0.19 5.64
N ALA A 27 -8.73 0.94 6.15
CA ALA A 27 -9.13 1.51 7.44
C ALA A 27 -10.64 1.83 7.57
N GLU A 28 -11.36 1.86 6.44
CA GLU A 28 -12.81 2.01 6.34
C GLU A 28 -13.61 0.70 6.53
N CYS A 29 -12.96 -0.47 6.49
CA CYS A 29 -13.62 -1.76 6.68
C CYS A 29 -13.84 -2.06 8.18
N VAL A 30 -15.08 -2.35 8.57
CA VAL A 30 -15.46 -2.60 9.98
C VAL A 30 -15.02 -4.00 10.45
N ASP A 31 -15.07 -5.00 9.57
CA ASP A 31 -14.72 -6.39 9.90
C ASP A 31 -14.06 -7.15 8.72
N TYR A 32 -13.77 -8.43 8.95
CA TYR A 32 -13.16 -9.32 7.95
C TYR A 32 -14.11 -9.66 6.78
N ILE A 33 -15.43 -9.57 6.96
CA ILE A 33 -16.44 -9.86 5.93
C ILE A 33 -16.47 -8.69 4.95
N ASP A 34 -16.47 -7.45 5.44
CA ASP A 34 -16.40 -6.25 4.62
C ASP A 34 -15.07 -6.13 3.88
N LEU A 35 -13.94 -6.37 4.56
CA LEU A 35 -12.64 -6.49 3.91
C LEU A 35 -12.67 -7.54 2.79
N ARG A 36 -13.26 -8.71 3.04
CA ARG A 36 -13.40 -9.77 2.03
C ARG A 36 -14.32 -9.35 0.86
N LYS A 37 -15.41 -8.61 1.11
CA LYS A 37 -16.27 -8.04 0.05
C LYS A 37 -15.44 -7.10 -0.83
N CYS A 38 -14.75 -6.11 -0.26
CA CYS A 38 -13.95 -5.14 -1.00
C CYS A 38 -12.84 -5.81 -1.83
N VAL A 39 -12.13 -6.77 -1.22
CA VAL A 39 -11.06 -7.56 -1.86
C VAL A 39 -11.58 -8.43 -3.02
N LEU A 40 -12.80 -8.97 -2.93
CA LEU A 40 -13.41 -9.75 -4.02
C LEU A 40 -14.05 -8.86 -5.09
N ALA A 41 -14.68 -7.75 -4.72
CA ALA A 41 -15.29 -6.76 -5.61
C ALA A 41 -14.26 -5.98 -6.45
N GLY A 42 -12.98 -6.05 -6.10
CA GLY A 42 -11.91 -5.43 -6.85
C GLY A 42 -11.47 -4.05 -6.33
N GLN A 43 -12.03 -3.58 -5.21
CA GLN A 43 -11.70 -2.30 -4.59
C GLN A 43 -10.34 -2.39 -3.88
N ARG A 44 -9.39 -1.51 -4.24
CA ARG A 44 -8.01 -1.52 -3.74
C ARG A 44 -7.66 -0.11 -3.21
N PRO A 45 -6.92 0.04 -2.09
CA PRO A 45 -6.50 1.35 -1.58
C PRO A 45 -5.74 2.17 -2.64
N ALA A 46 -6.04 3.48 -2.72
CA ALA A 46 -5.45 4.36 -3.72
C ALA A 46 -3.95 4.54 -3.47
N ILE A 47 -3.13 4.39 -4.51
CA ILE A 47 -1.71 4.79 -4.44
C ILE A 47 -1.69 6.31 -4.58
N GLN A 48 -1.39 7.04 -3.51
CA GLN A 48 -1.31 8.50 -3.53
C GLN A 48 -0.09 8.94 -4.36
N GLY A 49 -0.30 9.13 -5.67
CA GLY A 49 0.73 9.47 -6.68
C GLY A 49 1.30 10.89 -6.57
N GLY A 50 1.61 11.36 -5.37
CA GLY A 50 2.38 12.58 -5.17
C GLY A 50 3.86 12.39 -5.52
N SER A 51 4.59 13.51 -5.69
CA SER A 51 6.01 13.56 -6.09
C SER A 51 7.02 12.98 -5.08
N ALA A 52 6.56 12.14 -4.14
CA ALA A 52 7.36 11.39 -3.20
C ALA A 52 7.37 9.87 -3.48
N CYS A 53 6.52 9.36 -4.37
CA CYS A 53 6.47 7.96 -4.78
C CYS A 53 7.08 7.80 -6.19
N PRO A 54 8.25 7.15 -6.35
CA PRO A 54 8.81 6.90 -7.68
C PRO A 54 7.92 5.95 -8.50
N VAL A 55 7.89 6.15 -9.82
CA VAL A 55 6.99 5.40 -10.75
C VAL A 55 7.18 3.89 -10.61
N ALA A 56 8.41 3.41 -10.45
CA ALA A 56 8.73 2.00 -10.28
C ALA A 56 8.01 1.34 -9.08
N TRP A 57 7.85 2.05 -7.96
CA TRP A 57 7.09 1.55 -6.79
C TRP A 57 5.61 1.40 -7.12
N THR A 58 5.03 2.40 -7.78
CA THR A 58 3.62 2.38 -8.21
C THR A 58 3.36 1.26 -9.21
N GLU A 59 4.28 1.02 -10.15
CA GLU A 59 4.22 -0.09 -11.10
C GLU A 59 4.35 -1.46 -10.44
N LEU A 60 5.35 -1.68 -9.58
CA LEU A 60 5.57 -2.95 -8.89
C LEU A 60 4.35 -3.34 -8.05
N ILE A 61 3.82 -2.37 -7.29
CA ILE A 61 2.56 -2.54 -6.56
C ILE A 61 1.42 -2.84 -7.53
N THR A 62 1.26 -2.13 -8.63
CA THR A 62 0.17 -2.38 -9.59
C THR A 62 0.25 -3.78 -10.21
N LYS A 63 1.44 -4.25 -10.59
CA LYS A 63 1.67 -5.61 -11.11
C LYS A 63 1.28 -6.68 -10.07
N CYS A 64 1.63 -6.46 -8.80
CA CYS A 64 1.22 -7.33 -7.69
C CYS A 64 -0.29 -7.24 -7.30
N TRP A 65 -1.06 -6.24 -7.76
CA TRP A 65 -2.53 -6.21 -7.55
C TRP A 65 -3.26 -7.27 -8.40
N SER A 66 -2.69 -7.58 -9.57
CA SER A 66 -3.43 -7.95 -10.79
C SER A 66 -4.55 -8.98 -10.60
N GLN A 67 -5.71 -8.70 -11.21
CA GLN A 67 -6.87 -9.61 -11.14
C GLN A 67 -6.59 -10.92 -11.87
N ASN A 68 -5.81 -10.88 -12.96
CA ASN A 68 -5.27 -12.10 -13.54
C ASN A 68 -4.05 -12.56 -12.71
N ALA A 69 -4.19 -13.69 -12.04
CA ALA A 69 -3.13 -14.31 -11.24
C ALA A 69 -1.83 -14.56 -12.02
N THR A 70 -1.90 -14.88 -13.33
CA THR A 70 -0.70 -15.13 -14.15
C THR A 70 0.08 -13.86 -14.51
N ARG A 71 -0.49 -12.67 -14.27
CA ARG A 71 0.19 -11.37 -14.41
C ARG A 71 0.83 -10.87 -13.12
N ARG A 72 0.74 -11.63 -12.01
CA ARG A 72 1.42 -11.30 -10.75
C ARG A 72 2.86 -11.82 -10.80
N PRO A 73 3.87 -11.00 -10.47
CA PRO A 73 5.24 -11.47 -10.41
C PRO A 73 5.44 -12.44 -9.24
N SER A 74 6.37 -13.39 -9.40
CA SER A 74 6.82 -14.28 -8.32
C SER A 74 7.61 -13.53 -7.26
N ALA A 75 7.78 -14.11 -6.07
CA ALA A 75 8.62 -13.56 -5.01
C ALA A 75 10.03 -13.19 -5.50
N ALA A 76 10.66 -14.04 -6.31
CA ALA A 76 11.97 -13.79 -6.89
C ALA A 76 11.97 -12.59 -7.85
N GLN A 77 10.93 -12.42 -8.68
CA GLN A 77 10.79 -11.27 -9.56
C GLN A 77 10.54 -9.97 -8.77
N ILE A 78 9.79 -10.03 -7.66
CA ILE A 78 9.56 -8.89 -6.77
C ILE A 78 10.88 -8.47 -6.12
N VAL A 79 11.64 -9.41 -5.55
CA VAL A 79 12.95 -9.16 -4.93
C VAL A 79 13.93 -8.56 -5.95
N ALA A 80 14.10 -9.18 -7.12
CA ALA A 80 15.00 -8.67 -8.16
C ALA A 80 14.63 -7.25 -8.62
N THR A 81 13.32 -6.93 -8.69
CA THR A 81 12.86 -5.57 -9.02
C THR A 81 13.20 -4.58 -7.90
N LEU A 82 13.01 -4.95 -6.63
CA LEU A 82 13.34 -4.10 -5.48
C LEU A 82 14.84 -3.87 -5.32
N GLU A 83 15.66 -4.89 -5.57
CA GLU A 83 17.12 -4.73 -5.60
C GLU A 83 17.57 -3.76 -6.69
N GLU A 84 16.97 -3.82 -7.89
CA GLU A 84 17.30 -2.89 -8.96
C GLU A 84 16.86 -1.47 -8.61
N MET A 85 15.67 -1.31 -8.03
CA MET A 85 15.21 -0.03 -7.50
C MET A 85 16.18 0.53 -6.44
N LEU A 86 16.68 -0.31 -5.53
CA LEU A 86 17.70 0.07 -4.54
C LEU A 86 19.06 0.44 -5.16
N ARG A 87 19.46 -0.20 -6.27
CA ARG A 87 20.67 0.18 -7.03
C ARG A 87 20.50 1.51 -7.77
N SER A 88 19.27 1.83 -8.20
CA SER A 88 18.96 3.03 -8.99
C SER A 88 18.68 4.31 -8.17
N GLU A 89 18.33 4.19 -6.89
CA GLU A 89 17.81 5.30 -6.06
C GLU A 89 18.83 5.86 -5.04
N PRO A 90 19.32 7.11 -5.19
CA PRO A 90 20.20 7.75 -4.22
C PRO A 90 19.42 8.26 -2.98
N MET A 91 19.00 7.34 -2.11
CA MET A 91 18.54 7.54 -0.72
C MET A 91 17.67 8.80 -0.49
N MET A 92 16.36 8.68 -0.75
CA MET A 92 15.36 9.73 -0.52
C MET A 92 15.52 10.46 0.83
N ARG A 93 15.77 11.78 0.75
CA ARG A 93 16.13 12.64 1.89
C ARG A 93 15.08 12.61 3.01
N LYS A 94 15.50 12.18 4.22
CA LYS A 94 14.70 12.09 5.46
C LYS A 94 13.75 13.28 5.64
N LYS A 95 12.45 13.07 5.42
CA LYS A 95 11.40 14.02 5.85
C LYS A 95 11.18 13.82 7.35
N SER A 96 11.42 14.87 8.14
CA SER A 96 11.28 14.79 9.59
C SER A 96 9.81 14.66 9.99
N TRP A 97 9.50 13.63 10.80
CA TRP A 97 8.14 13.27 11.19
C TRP A 97 7.58 14.23 12.25
N ARG A 98 7.31 15.49 11.86
CA ARG A 98 6.59 16.46 12.70
C ARG A 98 5.17 15.96 12.92
N ARG A 99 4.93 15.33 14.08
CA ARG A 99 3.60 15.04 14.63
C ARG A 99 2.73 16.30 14.61
N LYS A 100 1.89 16.45 13.58
CA LYS A 100 0.77 17.41 13.60
C LYS A 100 -0.31 16.85 14.53
N GLY A 101 -0.26 17.25 15.81
CA GLY A 101 -1.38 17.00 16.73
C GLY A 101 -2.67 17.59 16.16
N LYS A 102 -3.71 16.78 15.99
CA LYS A 102 -5.01 17.22 15.46
C LYS A 102 -5.72 18.11 16.49
N GLN A 103 -5.57 19.43 16.39
CA GLN A 103 -6.27 20.38 17.24
C GLN A 103 -7.75 20.50 16.82
N HIS A 104 -8.64 19.67 17.40
CA HIS A 104 -10.06 19.72 17.09
C HIS A 104 -10.83 20.75 17.94
N ARG A 105 -11.02 21.92 17.32
CA ARG A 105 -12.08 22.94 17.51
C ARG A 105 -13.47 22.23 17.67
N SER A 106 -14.46 22.62 18.49
CA SER A 106 -14.70 23.91 19.20
C SER A 106 -15.96 23.93 20.13
N ARG A 107 -15.88 24.69 21.24
CA ARG A 107 -16.90 25.58 21.88
C ARG A 107 -18.26 25.07 22.45
N ARG A 108 -18.71 25.82 23.47
CA ARG A 108 -20.05 25.93 24.11
C ARG A 108 -20.48 24.72 24.97
N HIS A 109 -21.02 24.91 26.17
CA HIS A 109 -22.03 25.91 26.56
C HIS A 109 -21.70 26.79 27.79
N LYS A 110 -22.50 27.86 27.95
CA LYS A 110 -22.67 28.58 29.22
C LYS A 110 -23.54 27.77 30.18
N LYS A 111 -23.22 27.82 31.47
CA LYS A 111 -24.17 28.24 32.52
C LYS A 111 -23.42 29.06 33.56
#